data_AF-Q0GQW9-F1
#
_entry.id   AF-Q0GQW9-F1
#
_cell.length_a   1.000
_cell.length_b   1.000
_cell.length_c   1.000
_cell.angle_alpha   90.00
_cell.angle_beta   90.00
_cell.angle_gamma   90.00
#
_symmetry.space_group_name_H-M   'P 1'
#
loop_
_entity.id
_entity.type
_entity.pdbx_description
1 polymer ?
#
loop_
_entity_poly.entity_id
_entity_poly.type
_entity_poly.pdbx_seq_one_letter_code
_entity_poly.pdbx_strand_id
1 'polypeptide(L)'
;TSFDFIGEAYFGVRPSATELGKGGPSKAAKWLIWQLHPLVTLGLPMVLEEPLLHTFHLPPFLVKGDYRALYKYFSTVAKQALDTAEGLGLSREEACHNLLFATTFNSYGGLKVLFPGLLANVASGGEKLHERLVAEIRGAVADAGGKVTLAAVERMELA
;
A
#
# COMPACT_ATOMS: atom_id res chain seq x y z
N THR A 1 3.78 6.62 6.33
CA THR A 1 2.58 5.76 6.18
C THR A 1 2.97 4.47 5.47
N SER A 2 2.08 3.49 5.29
CA SER A 2 2.37 2.32 4.43
C SER A 2 2.71 2.75 2.99
N PHE A 3 2.12 3.84 2.50
CA PHE A 3 2.47 4.43 1.21
C PHE A 3 3.90 4.99 1.19
N ASP A 4 4.34 5.64 2.28
CA ASP A 4 5.74 6.09 2.37
C ASP A 4 6.72 4.92 2.40
N PHE A 5 6.41 3.89 3.20
CA PHE A 5 7.22 2.69 3.31
C PHE A 5 7.37 2.01 1.95
N ILE A 6 6.28 1.78 1.21
CA ILE A 6 6.35 1.14 -0.10
C ILE A 6 7.14 2.00 -1.09
N GLY A 7 6.90 3.32 -1.13
CA GLY A 7 7.63 4.20 -2.05
C GLY A 7 9.14 4.25 -1.79
N GLU A 8 9.54 4.26 -0.51
CA GLU A 8 10.94 4.16 -0.11
C GLU A 8 11.53 2.77 -0.39
N ALA A 9 10.81 1.70 -0.08
CA ALA A 9 11.28 0.33 -0.27
C ALA A 9 11.44 -0.05 -1.75
N TYR A 10 10.51 0.38 -2.62
CA TYR A 10 10.54 0.04 -4.05
C TYR A 10 11.40 0.99 -4.87
N PHE A 11 11.43 2.29 -4.54
CA PHE A 11 12.04 3.31 -5.39
C PHE A 11 13.07 4.20 -4.68
N GLY A 12 13.38 3.92 -3.41
CA GLY A 12 14.36 4.68 -2.62
C GLY A 12 13.92 6.09 -2.24
N VAL A 13 12.68 6.50 -2.56
CA VAL A 13 12.20 7.87 -2.34
C VAL A 13 10.81 7.88 -1.72
N ARG A 14 10.70 8.44 -0.53
CA ARG A 14 9.40 8.64 0.14
C ARG A 14 8.52 9.61 -0.66
N PRO A 15 7.27 9.25 -1.01
CA PRO A 15 6.24 10.14 -1.54
C PRO A 15 6.15 11.47 -0.79
N SER A 16 6.14 11.42 0.55
CA SER A 16 6.04 12.61 1.41
C SER A 16 7.24 13.55 1.33
N ALA A 17 8.39 13.09 0.84
CA ALA A 17 9.60 13.89 0.61
C ALA A 17 9.68 14.47 -0.81
N THR A 18 8.66 14.25 -1.64
CA THR A 18 8.55 14.78 -3.01
C THR A 18 7.46 15.86 -3.11
N GLU A 19 7.27 16.41 -4.31
CA GLU A 19 6.14 17.31 -4.61
C GLU A 19 4.76 16.68 -4.35
N LEU A 20 4.65 15.34 -4.37
CA LEU A 20 3.39 14.66 -4.01
C LEU A 20 3.00 14.93 -2.54
N GLY A 21 4.01 15.14 -1.68
CA GLY A 21 3.87 15.56 -0.29
C GLY A 21 3.07 14.60 0.58
N LYS A 22 2.69 15.08 1.76
CA LYS A 22 1.92 14.30 2.74
C LYS A 22 0.50 13.94 2.27
N GLY A 23 0.03 14.55 1.17
CA GLY A 23 -1.28 14.28 0.57
C GLY A 23 -1.34 13.02 -0.29
N GLY A 24 -0.19 12.39 -0.60
CA GLY A 24 -0.12 11.18 -1.44
C GLY A 24 -1.07 10.05 -1.03
N PRO A 25 -1.11 9.62 0.25
CA PRO A 25 -2.02 8.58 0.72
C PRO A 25 -3.50 8.88 0.47
N SER A 26 -3.92 10.13 0.61
CA SER A 26 -5.31 10.56 0.37
C SER A 26 -5.65 10.53 -1.12
N LYS A 27 -4.71 10.93 -1.98
CA LYS A 27 -4.86 10.85 -3.44
C LYS A 27 -4.98 9.40 -3.92
N ALA A 28 -4.11 8.54 -3.41
CA ALA A 28 -4.17 7.10 -3.64
C ALA A 28 -5.50 6.50 -3.16
N ALA A 29 -5.92 6.79 -1.92
CA ALA A 29 -7.17 6.28 -1.37
C ALA A 29 -8.41 6.74 -2.17
N LYS A 30 -8.47 8.01 -2.59
CA LYS A 30 -9.55 8.53 -3.41
C LYS A 30 -9.59 7.83 -4.78
N TRP A 31 -8.44 7.66 -5.43
CA TRP A 31 -8.37 6.93 -6.69
C TRP A 31 -8.82 5.47 -6.53
N LEU A 32 -8.41 4.78 -5.46
CA LEU A 32 -8.85 3.40 -5.16
C LEU A 32 -10.36 3.29 -4.97
N ILE A 33 -10.98 4.22 -4.23
CA ILE A 33 -12.44 4.27 -4.09
C ILE A 33 -13.09 4.39 -5.47
N TRP A 34 -12.54 5.22 -6.36
CA TRP A 34 -13.04 5.31 -7.74
C TRP A 34 -12.92 4.02 -8.56
N GLN A 35 -12.00 3.12 -8.22
CA GLN A 35 -11.91 1.81 -8.87
C GLN A 35 -12.83 0.77 -8.22
N LEU A 36 -13.06 0.90 -6.91
CA LEU A 36 -13.70 -0.12 -6.08
C LEU A 36 -15.11 0.26 -5.62
N HIS A 37 -15.62 1.44 -6.00
CA HIS A 37 -16.91 1.95 -5.52
C HIS A 37 -18.08 0.96 -5.65
N PRO A 38 -18.19 0.09 -6.69
CA PRO A 38 -19.27 -0.88 -6.77
C PRO A 38 -19.19 -2.01 -5.73
N LEU A 39 -18.06 -2.16 -5.05
CA LEU A 39 -17.73 -3.28 -4.16
C LEU A 39 -17.61 -2.88 -2.69
N VAL A 40 -17.66 -1.58 -2.37
CA VAL A 40 -17.35 -1.08 -1.03
C VAL A 40 -18.50 -0.28 -0.46
N THR A 41 -18.81 -0.53 0.81
CA THR A 41 -19.76 0.27 1.57
C THR A 41 -19.04 1.33 2.38
N LEU A 42 -19.45 2.59 2.27
CA LEU A 42 -18.94 3.74 3.03
C LEU A 42 -19.77 4.06 4.28
N GLY A 43 -20.88 3.36 4.50
CA GLY A 43 -21.74 3.51 5.68
C GLY A 43 -22.73 4.67 5.57
N LEU A 44 -23.11 5.03 4.34
CA LEU A 44 -24.14 6.03 4.07
C LEU A 44 -25.53 5.36 4.17
N PRO A 45 -26.61 6.14 4.35
CA PRO A 45 -27.96 5.61 4.17
C PRO A 45 -28.12 4.99 2.78
N MET A 46 -28.74 3.81 2.70
CA MET A 46 -28.92 3.04 1.46
C MET A 46 -29.48 3.88 0.29
N VAL A 47 -30.44 4.78 0.57
CA VAL A 47 -31.04 5.68 -0.43
C VAL A 47 -30.06 6.67 -1.06
N LEU A 48 -28.93 6.95 -0.42
CA LEU A 48 -27.83 7.74 -0.97
C LEU A 48 -26.77 6.83 -1.57
N GLU A 49 -26.44 5.74 -0.89
CA GLU A 49 -25.30 4.90 -1.24
C GLU A 49 -25.50 4.13 -2.55
N GLU A 50 -26.67 3.51 -2.73
CA GLU A 50 -26.99 2.71 -3.91
C GLU A 50 -26.90 3.50 -5.23
N PRO A 51 -27.55 4.69 -5.38
CA PRO A 51 -27.44 5.45 -6.61
C PRO A 51 -26.05 6.06 -6.82
N LEU A 52 -25.32 6.40 -5.75
CA LEU A 52 -24.01 7.05 -5.85
C LEU A 52 -22.87 6.08 -6.14
N LEU A 53 -22.87 4.89 -5.54
CA LEU A 53 -21.73 3.97 -5.56
C LEU A 53 -22.03 2.63 -6.25
N HIS A 54 -23.26 2.12 -6.21
CA HIS A 54 -23.53 0.74 -6.66
C HIS A 54 -24.27 0.65 -8.01
N THR A 55 -24.81 1.76 -8.52
CA THR A 55 -25.60 1.77 -9.76
C THR A 55 -24.82 2.24 -10.99
N PHE A 56 -24.07 3.34 -10.87
CA PHE A 56 -23.37 3.95 -12.00
C PHE A 56 -21.88 4.11 -11.71
N HIS A 57 -21.07 4.03 -12.76
CA HIS A 57 -19.64 4.36 -12.65
C HIS A 57 -19.43 5.82 -12.28
N LEU A 58 -18.56 6.06 -11.31
CA LEU A 58 -18.19 7.41 -10.92
C LEU A 58 -17.45 8.11 -12.08
N PRO A 59 -17.73 9.40 -12.36
CA PRO A 59 -17.07 10.10 -13.45
C PRO A 59 -15.54 10.18 -13.24
N PRO A 60 -14.71 9.64 -14.17
CA PRO A 60 -13.27 9.48 -13.94
C PRO A 60 -12.51 10.82 -13.92
N PHE A 61 -13.07 11.88 -14.53
CA PHE A 61 -12.44 13.20 -14.52
C PHE A 61 -12.29 13.80 -13.12
N LEU A 62 -13.10 13.35 -12.14
CA LEU A 62 -13.05 13.80 -10.74
C LEU A 62 -11.82 13.30 -9.97
N VAL A 63 -11.12 12.28 -10.48
CA VAL A 63 -9.86 11.75 -9.92
C VAL A 63 -8.65 11.97 -10.83
N LYS A 64 -8.84 12.56 -12.02
CA LYS A 64 -7.77 12.77 -13.01
C LYS A 64 -6.59 13.58 -12.45
N GLY A 65 -6.85 14.64 -11.69
CA GLY A 65 -5.80 15.48 -11.09
C GLY A 65 -4.97 14.73 -10.05
N ASP A 66 -5.64 13.93 -9.22
CA ASP A 66 -4.98 13.11 -8.19
C ASP A 66 -4.17 11.99 -8.83
N TYR A 67 -4.71 11.32 -9.85
CA TYR A 67 -4.01 10.30 -10.62
C TYR A 67 -2.77 10.86 -11.33
N ARG A 68 -2.87 12.06 -11.93
CA ARG A 68 -1.73 12.73 -12.56
C ARG A 68 -0.62 13.06 -11.56
N ALA A 69 -0.97 13.49 -10.35
CA ALA A 69 0.01 13.74 -9.30
C ALA A 69 0.73 12.45 -8.87
N LEU A 70 0.00 11.33 -8.74
CA LEU A 70 0.58 10.01 -8.50
C LEU A 70 1.51 9.62 -9.65
N TYR A 71 1.04 9.71 -10.90
CA TYR A 71 1.84 9.39 -12.09
C TYR A 71 3.15 10.18 -12.15
N LYS A 72 3.10 11.50 -11.86
CA LYS A 72 4.31 12.35 -11.82
C LYS A 72 5.33 11.86 -10.79
N TYR A 73 4.87 11.41 -9.62
CA TYR A 73 5.75 10.82 -8.62
C TYR A 73 6.44 9.56 -9.18
N PHE A 74 5.65 8.57 -9.68
CA PHE A 74 6.20 7.32 -10.21
C PHE A 74 7.15 7.53 -11.39
N SER A 75 6.78 8.40 -12.34
CA SER A 75 7.63 8.71 -13.50
C SER A 75 8.97 9.36 -13.12
N THR A 76 9.02 10.01 -11.96
CA THR A 76 10.22 10.68 -11.45
C THR A 76 11.11 9.73 -10.65
N VAL A 77 10.53 8.88 -9.80
CA VAL A 77 11.31 8.07 -8.84
C VAL A 77 11.61 6.66 -9.34
N ALA A 78 10.75 6.08 -10.19
CA ALA A 78 10.87 4.69 -10.62
C ALA A 78 11.78 4.50 -11.85
N LYS A 79 12.75 5.40 -12.08
CA LYS A 79 13.55 5.45 -13.32
C LYS A 79 14.18 4.11 -13.67
N GLN A 80 14.84 3.46 -12.72
CA GLN A 80 15.49 2.16 -12.95
C GLN A 80 14.50 1.06 -13.39
N ALA A 81 13.32 1.01 -12.75
CA ALA A 81 12.28 0.05 -13.13
C ALA A 81 11.69 0.37 -14.51
N LEU A 82 11.56 1.65 -14.86
CA LEU A 82 11.12 2.11 -16.17
C LEU A 82 12.14 1.81 -17.28
N ASP A 83 13.43 2.07 -17.03
CA ASP A 83 14.53 1.74 -17.95
C ASP A 83 14.55 0.23 -18.23
N THR A 84 14.34 -0.58 -17.18
CA THR A 84 14.23 -2.05 -17.30
C THR A 84 13.02 -2.45 -18.15
N ALA A 85 11.86 -1.85 -17.92
CA ALA A 85 10.65 -2.14 -18.67
C ALA A 85 10.77 -1.79 -20.17
N GLU A 86 11.45 -0.69 -20.51
CA GLU A 86 11.78 -0.34 -21.90
C GLU A 86 12.68 -1.39 -22.55
N GLY A 87 13.68 -1.90 -21.82
CA GLY A 87 14.51 -3.02 -22.27
C GLY A 87 13.73 -4.33 -22.51
N LEU A 88 12.55 -4.48 -21.88
CA LEU A 88 11.63 -5.60 -22.07
C LEU A 88 10.58 -5.33 -23.16
N GLY A 89 10.64 -4.18 -23.85
CA GLY A 89 9.75 -3.83 -24.96
C GLY A 89 8.45 -3.12 -24.57
N LEU A 90 8.31 -2.68 -23.31
CA LEU A 90 7.17 -1.85 -22.88
C LEU A 90 7.45 -0.37 -23.14
N SER A 91 6.42 0.39 -23.49
CA SER A 91 6.57 1.85 -23.49
C SER A 91 6.73 2.35 -22.05
N ARG A 92 7.54 3.39 -21.85
CA ARG A 92 7.75 3.99 -20.51
C ARG A 92 6.43 4.48 -19.88
N GLU A 93 5.51 4.99 -20.69
CA GLU A 93 4.20 5.44 -20.21
C GLU A 93 3.37 4.26 -19.68
N GLU A 94 3.26 3.19 -20.46
CA GLU A 94 2.58 1.96 -20.05
C GLU A 94 3.22 1.36 -18.79
N ALA A 95 4.55 1.29 -18.74
CA ALA A 95 5.28 0.79 -17.58
C ALA A 95 5.00 1.64 -16.33
N CYS A 96 4.94 2.97 -16.46
CA CYS A 96 4.65 3.87 -15.36
C CYS A 96 3.23 3.70 -14.83
N HIS A 97 2.23 3.51 -15.70
CA HIS A 97 0.85 3.21 -15.28
C HIS A 97 0.77 1.86 -14.56
N ASN A 98 1.47 0.84 -15.04
CA ASN A 98 1.51 -0.48 -14.40
C ASN A 98 2.21 -0.43 -13.03
N LEU A 99 3.33 0.28 -12.90
CA LEU A 99 4.02 0.45 -11.62
C LEU A 99 3.17 1.22 -10.62
N LEU A 100 2.47 2.28 -11.06
CA LEU A 100 1.50 3.00 -10.25
C LEU A 100 0.41 2.06 -9.76
N PHE A 101 -0.17 1.25 -10.65
CA PHE A 101 -1.25 0.31 -10.31
C PHE A 101 -0.75 -0.76 -9.33
N ALA A 102 0.36 -1.43 -9.63
CA ALA A 102 0.94 -2.46 -8.76
C ALA A 102 1.28 -1.91 -7.36
N THR A 103 1.85 -0.71 -7.30
CA THR A 103 2.24 -0.09 -6.03
C THR A 103 1.02 0.40 -5.26
N THR A 104 0.08 1.07 -5.93
CA THR A 104 -1.03 1.77 -5.28
C THR A 104 -2.22 0.84 -5.02
N PHE A 105 -2.63 0.07 -6.03
CA PHE A 105 -3.76 -0.85 -5.94
C PHE A 105 -3.36 -2.14 -5.23
N ASN A 106 -2.36 -2.86 -5.76
CA ASN A 106 -2.04 -4.19 -5.24
C ASN A 106 -1.34 -4.10 -3.88
N SER A 107 -0.26 -3.33 -3.77
CA SER A 107 0.51 -3.22 -2.51
C SER A 107 -0.17 -2.33 -1.49
N TYR A 108 -0.30 -1.02 -1.75
CA TYR A 108 -0.86 -0.09 -0.74
C TYR A 108 -2.32 -0.40 -0.39
N GLY A 109 -3.16 -0.71 -1.38
CA GLY A 109 -4.54 -1.16 -1.16
C GLY A 109 -4.59 -2.44 -0.31
N GLY A 110 -3.76 -3.44 -0.64
CA GLY A 110 -3.65 -4.67 0.13
C GLY A 110 -3.21 -4.44 1.58
N LEU A 111 -2.14 -3.66 1.81
CA LEU A 111 -1.67 -3.33 3.15
C LEU A 111 -2.71 -2.56 3.97
N LYS A 112 -3.52 -1.71 3.33
CA LYS A 112 -4.58 -0.96 3.99
C LYS A 112 -5.67 -1.86 4.57
N VAL A 113 -5.86 -3.06 4.02
CA VAL A 113 -6.79 -4.08 4.56
C VAL A 113 -6.07 -5.04 5.51
N LEU A 114 -4.91 -5.57 5.09
CA LEU A 114 -4.17 -6.60 5.80
C LEU A 114 -3.69 -6.13 7.18
N PHE A 115 -3.06 -4.96 7.28
CA PHE A 115 -2.43 -4.54 8.54
C PHE A 115 -3.44 -4.24 9.65
N PRO A 116 -4.56 -3.53 9.42
CA PRO A 116 -5.59 -3.40 10.44
C PRO A 116 -6.18 -4.75 10.87
N GLY A 117 -6.45 -5.66 9.92
CA GLY A 117 -6.96 -6.99 10.24
C GLY A 117 -5.98 -7.83 11.06
N LEU A 118 -4.70 -7.83 10.68
CA LEU A 118 -3.63 -8.49 11.43
C LEU A 118 -3.54 -7.94 12.86
N LEU A 119 -3.54 -6.62 13.02
CA LEU A 119 -3.49 -5.98 14.33
C LEU A 119 -4.71 -6.33 15.19
N ALA A 120 -5.91 -6.34 14.60
CA ALA A 120 -7.13 -6.72 15.31
C ALA A 120 -7.08 -8.19 15.78
N ASN A 121 -6.60 -9.10 14.94
CA ASN A 121 -6.44 -10.51 15.29
C ASN A 121 -5.40 -10.71 16.39
N VAL A 122 -4.23 -10.07 16.29
CA VAL A 122 -3.20 -10.12 17.34
C VAL A 122 -3.74 -9.55 18.65
N ALA A 123 -4.41 -8.40 18.62
CA ALA A 123 -5.01 -7.79 19.81
C ALA A 123 -6.02 -8.73 20.50
N SER A 124 -6.84 -9.42 19.70
CA SER A 124 -7.87 -10.35 20.19
C SER A 124 -7.28 -11.64 20.78
N GLY A 125 -6.03 -11.99 20.45
CA GLY A 125 -5.33 -13.15 21.00
C GLY A 125 -4.93 -13.04 22.48
N GLY A 126 -5.06 -11.85 23.07
CA GLY A 126 -4.85 -11.61 24.50
C GLY A 126 -3.39 -11.66 24.96
N GLU A 127 -3.19 -11.31 26.23
CA GLU A 127 -1.87 -11.08 26.85
C GLU A 127 -0.93 -12.29 26.70
N LYS A 128 -1.43 -13.51 26.88
CA LYS A 128 -0.62 -14.74 26.74
C LYS A 128 -0.01 -14.91 25.35
N LEU A 129 -0.75 -14.56 24.29
CA LEU A 129 -0.20 -14.60 22.93
C LEU A 129 0.87 -13.51 22.76
N HIS A 130 0.61 -12.31 23.30
CA HIS A 130 1.55 -11.19 23.21
C HIS A 130 2.86 -11.49 23.93
N GLU A 131 2.81 -12.09 25.12
CA GLU A 131 3.98 -12.52 25.88
C GLU A 131 4.85 -13.52 25.08
N ARG A 132 4.22 -14.52 24.46
CA ARG A 132 4.90 -15.51 23.62
C ARG A 132 5.57 -14.88 22.39
N LEU A 133 4.82 -14.06 21.65
CA LEU A 133 5.35 -13.29 20.52
C LEU A 133 6.55 -12.43 20.94
N VAL A 134 6.44 -11.72 22.07
CA VAL A 134 7.52 -10.87 22.58
C VAL A 134 8.75 -11.69 22.93
N ALA A 135 8.58 -12.80 23.63
CA ALA A 135 9.69 -13.67 24.03
C ALA A 135 10.42 -14.23 22.81
N GLU A 136 9.69 -14.77 21.83
CA GLU A 136 10.27 -15.36 20.62
C GLU A 136 10.97 -14.32 19.74
N ILE A 137 10.30 -13.21 19.42
CA ILE A 137 10.86 -12.16 18.56
C ILE A 137 12.12 -11.57 19.20
N ARG A 138 12.09 -11.25 20.51
CA ARG A 138 13.26 -10.68 21.19
C ARG A 138 14.41 -11.68 21.30
N GLY A 139 14.11 -12.95 21.56
CA GLY A 139 15.11 -14.02 21.58
C GLY A 139 15.80 -14.18 20.23
N ALA A 140 15.03 -14.35 19.15
CA ALA A 140 15.56 -14.52 17.80
C ALA A 140 16.39 -13.30 17.35
N VAL A 141 15.99 -12.08 17.70
CA VAL A 141 16.76 -10.86 17.39
C VAL A 141 18.03 -10.77 18.22
N ALA A 142 18.00 -11.16 19.50
CA ALA A 142 19.19 -11.18 20.36
C ALA A 142 20.23 -12.17 19.84
N ASP A 143 19.79 -13.39 19.47
CA ASP A 143 20.65 -14.42 18.88
C ASP A 143 21.25 -14.00 17.53
N ALA A 144 20.56 -13.12 16.81
CA ALA A 144 21.04 -12.52 15.57
C ALA A 144 21.91 -11.26 15.79
N GLY A 145 22.43 -11.05 17.01
CA GLY A 145 23.31 -9.91 17.34
C GLY A 145 22.58 -8.58 17.37
N GLY A 146 21.30 -8.58 17.75
CA GLY A 146 20.47 -7.38 17.89
C GLY A 146 19.93 -6.82 16.57
N LYS A 147 19.99 -7.58 15.47
CA LYS A 147 19.53 -7.16 14.15
C LYS A 147 18.38 -8.01 13.65
N VAL A 148 17.36 -7.37 13.09
CA VAL A 148 16.30 -8.07 12.33
C VAL A 148 16.88 -8.47 10.98
N THR A 149 17.08 -9.77 10.78
CA THR A 149 17.58 -10.36 9.54
C THR A 149 16.61 -11.43 9.04
N LEU A 150 16.69 -11.81 7.76
CA LEU A 150 15.85 -12.90 7.24
C LEU A 150 16.08 -14.20 8.04
N ALA A 151 17.33 -14.54 8.37
CA ALA A 151 17.65 -15.71 9.17
C ALA A 151 17.08 -15.66 10.60
N ALA A 152 16.91 -14.46 11.18
CA ALA A 152 16.26 -14.30 12.48
C ALA A 152 14.75 -14.51 12.36
N VAL A 153 14.12 -13.99 11.31
CA VAL A 153 12.68 -14.14 11.05
C VAL A 153 12.31 -15.62 10.82
N GLU A 154 13.14 -16.38 10.10
CA GLU A 154 12.92 -17.83 9.89
C GLU A 154 12.89 -18.65 11.20
N ARG A 155 13.38 -18.09 12.32
CA ARG A 155 13.36 -18.73 13.64
C ARG A 155 12.17 -18.31 14.50
N MET A 156 11.34 -17.38 14.02
CA MET A 156 10.14 -16.90 14.71
C MET A 156 8.94 -17.76 14.31
N GLU A 157 8.92 -19.02 14.76
CA GLU A 157 7.95 -20.04 14.33
C GLU A 157 6.56 -19.86 14.98
N LEU A 158 6.51 -19.24 16.15
CA LEU A 158 5.36 -19.17 17.06
C LEU A 158 4.73 -20.53 17.36
N ALA A 159 5.58 -21.46 17.79
CA ALA A 159 5.19 -22.72 18.44
C ALA A 159 4.54 -22.49 19.81
#